data_AF-A0A1F5DJM8-F1
#
_entry.id   AF-A0A1F5DJM8-F1
#
_cell.length_a   1.000
_cell.length_b   1.000
_cell.length_c   1.000
_cell.angle_alpha   90.00
_cell.angle_beta   90.00
_cell.angle_gamma   90.00
#
_symmetry.space_group_name_H-M   'P 1'
#
loop_
_entity.id
_entity.type
_entity.pdbx_description
1 polymer ?
#
loop_
_entity_poly.entity_id
_entity_poly.type
_entity_poly.pdbx_seq_one_letter_code
_entity_poly.pdbx_strand_id
1 'polypeptide(L)' 'MAKEMKYQELIKKDPDKYPKNVVQVHIVDRNKAVTIWDVENQEQIANKIIYMMPEARATIVPIIEASDFMKLYMQSKK' A
#
# COMPACT_ATOMS: atom_id res chain seq x y z
N MET A 1 -15.62 5.90 -6.66
CA MET A 1 -16.22 4.56 -6.55
C MET A 1 -15.94 3.68 -7.78
N ALA A 2 -16.28 4.09 -9.01
CA ALA A 2 -16.06 3.25 -10.21
C ALA A 2 -14.58 2.86 -10.48
N LYS A 3 -13.63 3.77 -10.21
CA LYS A 3 -12.18 3.50 -10.38
C LYS A 3 -11.66 2.45 -9.39
N GLU A 4 -12.11 2.53 -8.13
CA GLU A 4 -11.74 1.56 -7.08
C GLU A 4 -12.31 0.17 -7.40
N MET A 5 -13.56 0.07 -7.85
CA MET A 5 -14.15 -1.22 -8.24
C MET A 5 -13.36 -1.90 -9.38
N LYS A 6 -12.99 -1.14 -10.41
CA LYS A 6 -12.16 -1.66 -11.51
C LYS A 6 -10.76 -2.06 -11.05
N TYR A 7 -10.19 -1.32 -10.11
CA TYR A 7 -8.92 -1.70 -9.50
C TYR A 7 -9.00 -3.03 -8.75
N GLN A 8 -10.09 -3.26 -8.01
CA GLN A 8 -10.32 -4.55 -7.34
C GLN A 8 -10.51 -5.71 -8.32
N GLU A 9 -11.12 -5.46 -9.48
CA GLU A 9 -11.20 -6.47 -10.56
C GLU A 9 -9.82 -6.80 -11.15
N LEU A 10 -8.94 -5.81 -11.30
CA LEU A 10 -7.57 -6.02 -11.76
C LEU A 10 -6.75 -6.82 -10.76
N ILE A 11 -6.88 -6.54 -9.45
CA ILE A 11 -6.26 -7.35 -8.40
C ILE A 11 -6.74 -8.80 -8.45
N LYS A 12 -8.04 -9.03 -8.71
CA LYS A 12 -8.57 -10.39 -8.83
C LYS A 12 -8.04 -11.15 -10.05
N LYS A 13 -7.71 -10.45 -11.13
CA LYS A 13 -7.20 -11.05 -12.37
C LYS A 13 -5.71 -11.31 -12.32
N ASP A 14 -4.95 -10.37 -11.77
CA ASP A 14 -3.49 -10.41 -11.71
C ASP A 14 -3.00 -10.05 -10.30
N PRO A 15 -3.24 -10.89 -9.28
CA PRO A 15 -2.93 -10.56 -7.89
C PRO A 15 -1.46 -10.25 -7.66
N ASP A 16 -0.55 -10.88 -8.41
CA ASP A 16 0.90 -10.72 -8.26
C ASP A 16 1.41 -9.36 -8.75
N LYS A 17 0.61 -8.60 -9.50
CA LYS A 17 1.00 -7.29 -10.05
C LYS A 17 0.63 -6.11 -9.16
N TYR A 18 -0.19 -6.34 -8.14
CA TYR A 18 -0.78 -5.26 -7.36
C TYR A 18 -0.61 -5.49 -5.85
N PRO A 19 -0.42 -4.42 -5.07
CA PRO A 19 -0.27 -4.50 -3.62
C PRO A 19 -1.57 -4.95 -2.97
N LYS A 20 -1.45 -5.80 -1.95
CA LYS A 20 -2.58 -6.19 -1.10
C LYS A 20 -2.73 -5.18 0.03
N ASN A 21 -3.93 -4.65 0.24
CA ASN A 21 -4.17 -3.77 1.39
C ASN A 21 -4.17 -4.58 2.69
N VAL A 22 -3.28 -4.22 3.63
CA VAL A 22 -3.23 -4.80 4.99
C VAL A 22 -4.03 -3.94 5.95
N VAL A 23 -3.85 -2.62 5.87
CA VAL A 23 -4.55 -1.65 6.70
C VAL A 23 -5.20 -0.62 5.79
N GLN A 24 -6.50 -0.42 6.00
CA GLN A 24 -7.30 0.56 5.27
C GLN A 24 -6.83 1.98 5.62
N VAL A 25 -7.06 2.94 4.73
CA VAL A 25 -6.65 4.34 4.91
C VAL A 25 -7.06 4.86 6.29
N HIS A 26 -6.09 5.16 7.14
CA HIS A 26 -6.29 5.92 8.36
C HIS A 26 -5.97 7.38 8.10
N ILE A 27 -6.99 8.25 8.20
CA ILE A 27 -6.81 9.70 8.12
C ILE A 27 -6.16 10.15 9.44
N VAL A 28 -4.91 10.61 9.36
CA VAL A 28 -4.12 11.09 10.50
C VAL A 28 -4.37 12.58 10.74
N ASP A 29 -4.67 13.34 9.67
CA ASP A 29 -5.03 14.77 9.69
C ASP A 29 -5.76 15.12 8.38
N ARG A 30 -6.34 16.33 8.24
CA ARG A 30 -7.23 16.77 7.15
C ARG A 30 -6.82 16.33 5.73
N ASN A 31 -5.51 16.23 5.46
CA ASN A 31 -4.96 15.79 4.16
C ASN A 31 -3.89 14.69 4.27
N LYS A 32 -3.77 14.02 5.43
CA LYS A 32 -2.76 12.98 5.65
C LYS A 32 -3.44 11.65 5.89
N ALA A 33 -3.11 10.68 5.05
CA ALA A 33 -3.59 9.32 5.14
C ALA A 33 -2.40 8.38 5.28
N VAL A 34 -2.50 7.41 6.18
CA VAL A 34 -1.58 6.27 6.26
C VAL A 34 -2.30 5.05 5.74
N THR A 35 -1.68 4.36 4.80
CA THR A 35 -2.15 3.07 4.29
C THR A 35 -0.99 2.09 4.33
N ILE A 36 -1.25 0.86 4.76
CA ILE A 36 -0.25 -0.19 4.79
C ILE A 36 -0.59 -1.22 3.73
N TRP A 37 0.40 -1.51 2.90
CA TRP A 37 0.31 -2.50 1.83
C TRP A 37 1.29 -3.63 2.11
N ASP A 38 0.82 -4.85 1.84
CA ASP A 38 1.68 -6.02 1.69
C ASP A 38 2.15 -6.04 0.24
N VAL A 39 3.47 -6.07 0.07
CA VAL A 39 4.14 -5.91 -1.21
C VAL A 39 5.36 -6.80 -1.27
N GLU A 40 5.53 -7.46 -2.40
CA GLU A 40 6.69 -8.31 -2.66
C GLU A 40 7.81 -7.54 -3.37
N ASN A 41 7.45 -6.49 -4.12
CA ASN A 41 8.40 -5.68 -4.88
C ASN A 41 7.89 -4.24 -5.09
N GLN A 42 8.79 -3.35 -5.53
CA GLN A 42 8.45 -1.94 -5.77
C GLN A 42 7.52 -1.75 -6.99
N GLU A 43 7.52 -2.68 -7.94
CA GLU A 43 6.70 -2.60 -9.15
C GLU A 43 5.20 -2.66 -8.81
N GLN A 44 4.81 -3.50 -7.84
CA GLN A 44 3.44 -3.52 -7.32
C GLN A 44 2.99 -2.14 -6.83
N ILE A 45 3.82 -1.46 -6.03
CA ILE A 45 3.52 -0.11 -5.54
C ILE A 45 3.35 0.87 -6.70
N ALA A 46 4.27 0.83 -7.67
CA ALA A 46 4.23 1.69 -8.84
C ALA A 46 2.95 1.48 -9.65
N ASN A 47 2.55 0.23 -9.91
CA ASN A 47 1.32 -0.10 -10.64
C ASN A 47 0.07 0.50 -9.98
N LYS A 48 -0.01 0.45 -8.65
CA LYS A 48 -1.11 1.08 -7.91
C LYS A 48 -1.12 2.60 -8.07
N ILE A 49 0.04 3.24 -7.90
CA ILE A 49 0.15 4.70 -7.98
C ILE A 49 -0.20 5.18 -9.39
N ILE A 50 0.37 4.55 -10.43
CA ILE A 50 0.08 4.87 -11.82
C ILE A 50 -1.41 4.69 -12.13
N TYR A 51 -2.03 3.60 -11.65
CA TYR A 51 -3.44 3.39 -11.87
C TYR A 51 -4.30 4.44 -11.15
N MET A 52 -4.07 4.64 -9.85
CA MET A 52 -4.93 5.45 -8.99
C MET A 52 -4.72 6.95 -9.19
N MET A 53 -3.49 7.38 -9.41
CA MET A 53 -3.07 8.78 -9.48
C MET A 53 -1.94 8.93 -10.52
N PRO A 54 -2.21 8.73 -11.83
CA PRO A 54 -1.19 8.79 -12.88
C PRO A 54 -0.46 10.14 -12.95
N GLU A 55 -1.10 11.20 -12.50
CA GLU A 55 -0.55 12.55 -12.41
C GLU A 55 0.34 12.78 -11.18
N ALA A 56 0.31 11.88 -10.19
CA ALA A 56 1.06 12.03 -8.95
C ALA A 56 2.54 11.73 -9.16
N ARG A 57 3.40 12.60 -8.62
CA ARG A 57 4.83 12.33 -8.48
C ARG A 57 5.07 11.74 -7.10
N ALA A 58 5.24 10.42 -7.04
CA ALA A 58 5.56 9.72 -5.81
C ALA A 58 7.08 9.54 -5.67
N THR A 59 7.58 9.71 -4.45
CA THR A 59 8.95 9.31 -4.07
C THR A 59 8.84 8.08 -3.18
N ILE A 60 9.47 6.98 -3.58
CA ILE A 60 9.52 5.75 -2.79
C ILE A 60 10.78 5.81 -1.93
N VAL A 61 10.60 5.93 -0.62
CA VAL A 61 11.70 5.93 0.35
C VAL A 61 11.69 4.59 1.08
N PRO A 62 12.70 3.72 0.91
CA PRO A 62 12.78 2.47 1.64
C PRO A 62 13.06 2.75 3.12
N ILE A 63 12.16 2.32 4.00
CA ILE A 63 12.34 2.41 5.46
C ILE A 63 12.84 1.04 5.94
N ILE A 64 14.15 0.93 6.13
CA ILE A 64 14.83 -0.35 6.47
C ILE A 64 14.65 -0.70 7.96
N GLU A 65 14.38 0.29 8.81
CA GLU A 65 14.12 0.13 10.26
C GLU A 65 12.71 -0.43 10.58
N ALA A 66 11.86 -0.68 9.59
CA ALA A 66 10.56 -1.32 9.80
C ALA A 66 10.69 -2.74 10.42
N SER A 67 11.85 -3.37 10.26
CA SER A 67 12.16 -4.68 10.85
C SER A 67 12.09 -4.67 12.38
N ASP A 68 12.60 -3.63 13.05
CA ASP A 68 12.56 -3.53 14.50
C ASP A 68 11.18 -3.10 15.02
N PHE A 69 10.47 -2.24 14.29
CA PHE A 69 9.05 -1.95 14.55
C PHE A 69 8.18 -3.22 14.43
N MET A 70 8.38 -4.02 13.39
CA MET A 70 7.65 -5.28 13.18
C MET A 70 7.97 -6.31 14.26
N LYS A 71 9.23 -6.41 14.72
CA LYS A 71 9.59 -7.24 15.88
C LYS A 71 8.82 -6.82 17.13
N LEU A 72 8.80 -5.52 17.44
CA LEU A 72 8.07 -4.97 18.60
C LEU A 72 6.57 -5.26 18.50
N TYR A 73 5.96 -5.07 17.33
CA TYR A 73 4.55 -5.37 17.09
C TYR A 73 4.21 -6.86 17.25
N MET A 74 5.08 -7.75 16.77
CA MET A 74 4.90 -9.20 16.93
C MET A 74 5.06 -9.63 18.39
N GLN A 75 5.94 -8.98 19.16
CA GLN A 75 6.09 -9.22 20.59
C GLN A 75 4.88 -8.74 21.39
N SER A 76 4.26 -7.61 21.05
CA SER A 76 3.10 -7.08 21.77
C SER A 76 1.81 -7.88 21.58
N LYS A 77 1.79 -8.86 20.67
CA LYS A 77 0.64 -9.77 20.45
C LYS A 77 0.72 -11.09 21.23
N LYS A 78 1.83 -11.34 21.95
CA LYS A 78 1.96 -12.44 22.91
C LYS A 78 1.56 -11.98 24.29
#